data_AF-A0A2A5HK65-F1
#
_entry.id   AF-A0A2A5HK65-F1
#
_cell.length_a   1.000
_cell.length_b   1.000
_cell.length_c   1.000
_cell.angle_alpha   90.00
_cell.angle_beta   90.00
_cell.angle_gamma   90.00
#
_symmetry.space_group_name_H-M   'P 1'
#
loop_
_entity.id
_entity.type
_entity.pdbx_description
1 polymer ?
#
loop_
_entity_poly.entity_id
_entity_poly.type
_entity_poly.pdbx_seq_one_letter_code
_entity_poly.pdbx_strand_id
1 'polypeptide(L)'
;MYASKERIIPYIITIISYIFTLYLLKQTTVIPIIFNFIIGATYAIILACIINIKWKISAHAVGVGGLLGAFLCVATKLQADVSIFIVALLVVFGLVATARLILNAHTHAQIYTGFLLGIATQFAVFYF
;
A
#
# COMPACT_ATOMS: atom_id res chain seq x y z
N MET A 1 -9.31 20.72 -6.64
CA MET A 1 -9.54 19.45 -5.91
C MET A 1 -10.11 18.44 -6.89
N TYR A 2 -9.28 17.59 -7.51
CA TYR A 2 -9.69 16.70 -8.60
C TYR A 2 -10.89 15.80 -8.24
N ALA A 3 -11.79 15.58 -9.20
CA ALA A 3 -12.94 14.72 -9.05
C ALA A 3 -12.49 13.26 -8.89
N SER A 4 -13.26 12.40 -8.20
CA SER A 4 -12.90 10.98 -8.01
C SER A 4 -12.61 10.26 -9.32
N LYS A 5 -13.32 10.67 -10.39
CA LYS A 5 -13.18 10.14 -11.76
C LYS A 5 -11.82 10.44 -12.39
N GLU A 6 -11.19 11.57 -12.11
CA GLU A 6 -9.88 11.92 -12.73
C GLU A 6 -8.73 11.09 -12.14
N ARG A 7 -8.92 10.52 -10.95
CA ARG A 7 -7.91 9.69 -10.28
C ARG A 7 -7.87 8.26 -10.81
N ILE A 8 -8.89 7.80 -11.53
CA ILE A 8 -8.96 6.41 -11.99
C ILE A 8 -7.84 6.08 -12.98
N ILE A 9 -7.46 7.03 -13.83
CA ILE A 9 -6.39 6.85 -14.82
C ILE A 9 -5.05 6.52 -14.11
N PRO A 10 -4.57 7.31 -13.13
CA PRO A 10 -3.40 6.95 -12.33
C PRO A 10 -3.46 5.55 -11.69
N TYR A 11 -4.61 5.15 -11.14
CA TYR A 11 -4.77 3.83 -10.54
C TYR A 11 -4.61 2.73 -11.59
N ILE A 12 -5.29 2.84 -12.74
CA ILE A 12 -5.24 1.84 -13.80
C ILE A 12 -3.82 1.72 -14.38
N ILE A 13 -3.13 2.85 -14.61
CA ILE A 13 -1.74 2.82 -15.07
C ILE A 13 -0.86 2.09 -14.04
N THR A 14 -1.02 2.38 -12.75
CA THR A 14 -0.24 1.73 -11.69
C THR A 14 -0.51 0.22 -11.62
N ILE A 15 -1.78 -0.20 -11.75
CA ILE A 15 -2.17 -1.61 -11.78
C ILE A 15 -1.49 -2.33 -12.96
N ILE A 16 -1.57 -1.75 -14.17
CA ILE A 16 -0.94 -2.33 -15.36
C ILE A 16 0.58 -2.42 -15.17
N SER A 17 1.21 -1.36 -14.67
CA SER A 17 2.65 -1.36 -14.38
C SER A 17 3.03 -2.47 -13.39
N TYR A 18 2.27 -2.67 -12.32
CA TYR A 18 2.56 -3.71 -11.34
C TYR A 18 2.35 -5.13 -11.89
N ILE A 19 1.30 -5.35 -12.68
CA ILE A 19 1.09 -6.64 -13.37
C ILE A 19 2.26 -6.92 -14.32
N PHE A 20 2.71 -5.91 -15.07
CA PHE A 20 3.87 -6.04 -15.94
C PHE A 20 5.15 -6.32 -15.14
N THR A 21 5.36 -5.66 -14.01
CA THR A 21 6.47 -5.96 -13.09
C THR A 21 6.41 -7.41 -12.62
N LEU A 22 5.24 -7.92 -12.21
CA LEU A 22 5.08 -9.33 -11.81
C LEU A 22 5.41 -10.30 -12.95
N TYR A 23 5.00 -9.97 -14.18
CA TYR A 23 5.32 -10.76 -15.36
C TYR A 23 6.83 -10.85 -15.63
N LEU A 24 7.56 -9.74 -15.48
CA LEU A 24 9.02 -9.70 -15.62
C LEU A 24 9.73 -10.43 -14.47
N LEU A 25 9.27 -10.23 -13.23
CA LEU A 25 9.85 -10.89 -12.06
C LEU A 25 9.68 -12.41 -12.12
N LYS A 26 8.57 -12.90 -12.69
CA LYS A 26 8.34 -14.35 -12.89
C LYS A 26 9.35 -14.99 -13.85
N GLN A 27 9.95 -14.21 -14.75
CA GLN A 27 10.96 -14.68 -15.70
C GLN A 27 12.38 -14.60 -15.14
N THR A 28 12.55 -14.03 -13.94
CA THR A 28 13.85 -13.83 -13.28
C THR A 28 13.92 -14.64 -11.99
N THR A 29 15.12 -15.01 -11.56
CA THR A 29 15.36 -15.62 -10.24
C THR A 29 15.25 -14.55 -9.15
N VAL A 30 14.03 -14.15 -8.79
CA VAL A 30 13.77 -13.17 -7.74
C VAL A 30 13.61 -13.84 -6.37
N ILE A 31 14.03 -13.16 -5.31
CA ILE A 31 13.77 -13.58 -3.93
C ILE A 31 12.25 -13.58 -3.68
N PRO A 32 11.65 -14.68 -3.17
CA PRO A 32 10.20 -14.79 -3.00
C PRO A 32 9.55 -13.64 -2.21
N ILE A 33 10.27 -13.07 -1.24
CA ILE A 33 9.82 -11.92 -0.45
C ILE A 33 9.46 -10.72 -1.34
N ILE A 34 10.29 -10.41 -2.35
CA ILE A 34 10.08 -9.27 -3.23
C ILE A 34 8.88 -9.54 -4.14
N PHE A 35 8.75 -10.78 -4.63
CA PHE A 35 7.63 -11.18 -5.47
C PHE A 35 6.29 -11.05 -4.72
N ASN A 36 6.22 -11.59 -3.51
CA ASN A 36 5.02 -11.50 -2.65
C ASN A 36 4.69 -10.05 -2.27
N PHE A 37 5.71 -9.23 -2.04
CA PHE A 37 5.51 -7.79 -1.81
C PHE A 37 4.83 -7.10 -3.00
N ILE A 38 5.28 -7.35 -4.23
CA ILE A 38 4.65 -6.74 -5.41
C ILE A 38 3.24 -7.30 -5.62
N ILE A 39 2.99 -8.58 -5.34
CA ILE A 39 1.62 -9.15 -5.37
C ILE A 39 0.71 -8.43 -4.37
N GLY A 40 1.13 -8.28 -3.11
CA GLY A 40 0.38 -7.58 -2.08
C GLY A 40 0.10 -6.13 -2.47
N ALA A 41 1.09 -5.44 -3.05
CA ALA A 41 0.94 -4.06 -3.51
C ALA A 41 -0.04 -3.96 -4.69
N THR A 42 -0.06 -4.96 -5.57
CA THR A 42 -1.01 -5.08 -6.68
C THR A 42 -2.44 -5.24 -6.18
N TYR A 43 -2.67 -6.13 -5.22
CA TYR A 43 -4.00 -6.27 -4.59
C TYR A 43 -4.42 -5.00 -3.85
N ALA A 44 -3.50 -4.36 -3.13
CA ALA A 44 -3.76 -3.11 -2.42
C ALA A 44 -4.23 -2.00 -3.36
N ILE A 45 -3.56 -1.82 -4.50
CA ILE A 45 -3.91 -0.77 -5.47
C ILE A 45 -5.20 -1.09 -6.24
N ILE A 46 -5.48 -2.37 -6.52
CA ILE A 46 -6.76 -2.80 -7.11
C ILE A 46 -7.92 -2.47 -6.16
N LEU A 47 -7.81 -2.87 -4.89
CA LEU A 47 -8.84 -2.60 -3.87
C LEU A 47 -8.99 -1.09 -3.62
N ALA A 48 -7.88 -0.35 -3.55
CA ALA A 48 -7.92 1.10 -3.43
C ALA A 48 -8.61 1.77 -4.62
N CYS A 49 -8.38 1.27 -5.85
CA CYS A 49 -9.06 1.76 -7.05
C CYS A 49 -10.59 1.53 -6.95
N ILE A 50 -11.03 0.34 -6.55
CA ILE A 50 -12.45 0.00 -6.38
C ILE A 50 -13.10 0.93 -5.35
N ILE A 51 -12.48 1.09 -4.17
CA ILE A 51 -13.00 1.97 -3.12
C ILE A 51 -13.03 3.43 -3.60
N ASN A 52 -12.00 3.88 -4.30
CA ASN A 52 -11.88 5.25 -4.82
C ASN A 52 -13.01 5.67 -5.78
N ILE A 53 -13.70 4.72 -6.43
CA ILE A 53 -14.86 5.03 -7.30
C ILE A 53 -15.99 5.68 -6.50
N LYS A 54 -16.24 5.19 -5.28
CA LYS A 54 -17.35 5.64 -4.42
C LYS A 54 -16.90 6.53 -3.27
N TRP A 55 -15.67 6.33 -2.78
CA TRP A 55 -15.16 7.02 -1.61
C TRP A 55 -13.66 7.28 -1.75
N LYS A 56 -13.26 8.56 -1.74
CA LYS A 56 -11.89 9.03 -2.03
C LYS A 56 -10.87 8.56 -0.99
N ILE A 57 -10.45 7.30 -1.07
CA ILE A 57 -9.43 6.71 -0.19
C ILE A 57 -8.05 7.32 -0.45
N SER A 58 -7.22 7.41 0.58
CA SER A 58 -5.87 7.95 0.46
C SER A 58 -4.88 6.89 -0.04
N ALA A 59 -4.50 6.95 -1.33
CA ALA A 59 -3.48 6.06 -1.90
C ALA A 59 -2.12 6.14 -1.17
N HIS A 60 -1.77 7.32 -0.65
CA HIS A 60 -0.53 7.49 0.11
C HIS A 60 -0.58 6.72 1.43
N ALA A 61 -1.73 6.73 2.11
CA ALA A 61 -1.92 5.94 3.31
C ALA A 61 -1.88 4.44 3.01
N VAL A 62 -2.49 3.99 1.89
CA VAL A 62 -2.39 2.61 1.41
C VAL A 62 -0.94 2.19 1.18
N GLY A 63 -0.13 3.05 0.55
CA GLY A 63 1.30 2.76 0.31
C GLY A 63 2.11 2.62 1.60
N VAL A 64 1.98 3.57 2.54
CA VAL A 64 2.71 3.50 3.82
C VAL A 64 2.23 2.31 4.66
N GLY A 65 0.93 2.04 4.67
CA GLY A 65 0.36 0.86 5.33
C GLY A 65 0.85 -0.46 4.72
N GLY A 66 0.97 -0.53 3.39
CA GLY A 66 1.53 -1.68 2.71
C GLY A 66 2.98 -1.95 3.11
N LEU A 67 3.82 -0.91 3.14
CA LEU A 67 5.20 -1.05 3.63
C LEU A 67 5.23 -1.56 5.07
N LEU A 68 4.42 -0.99 5.96
CA LEU A 68 4.33 -1.45 7.35
C LEU A 68 3.92 -2.93 7.43
N GLY A 69 2.89 -3.33 6.68
CA GLY A 69 2.43 -4.72 6.63
C GLY A 69 3.52 -5.70 6.17
N ALA A 70 4.32 -5.31 5.18
CA ALA A 70 5.46 -6.11 4.71
C ALA A 70 6.54 -6.26 5.79
N PHE A 71 6.92 -5.17 6.48
CA PHE A 71 7.89 -5.23 7.57
C PHE A 71 7.38 -6.02 8.78
N LEU A 72 6.08 -5.93 9.11
CA LEU A 72 5.46 -6.77 10.14
C LEU A 72 5.52 -8.26 9.78
N CYS A 73 5.33 -8.60 8.51
CA CYS A 73 5.56 -9.97 8.06
C CYS A 73 7.03 -10.39 8.20
N VAL A 74 7.98 -9.56 7.75
CA VAL A 74 9.40 -9.85 7.89
C VAL A 74 9.78 -10.10 9.36
N ALA A 75 9.29 -9.26 10.26
CA ALA A 75 9.49 -9.43 11.70
C ALA A 75 8.98 -10.77 12.23
N THR A 76 7.81 -11.22 11.74
CA THR A 76 7.13 -12.41 12.27
C THR A 76 7.57 -13.72 11.59
N LYS A 77 7.74 -13.73 10.25
CA LYS A 77 8.13 -14.92 9.47
C LYS A 77 9.63 -15.16 9.46
N LEU A 78 10.44 -14.10 9.35
CA LEU A 78 11.91 -14.23 9.30
C LEU A 78 12.57 -14.02 10.67
N GLN A 79 11.81 -13.67 11.70
CA GLN A 79 12.32 -13.35 13.05
C GLN A 79 13.45 -12.31 13.03
N ALA A 80 13.43 -11.42 12.03
CA ALA A 80 14.41 -10.36 11.89
C ALA A 80 14.00 -9.14 12.73
N ASP A 81 14.97 -8.54 13.42
CA ASP A 81 14.71 -7.27 14.11
C ASP A 81 14.61 -6.12 13.09
N VAL A 82 13.38 -5.71 12.83
CA VAL A 82 13.04 -4.57 11.97
C VAL A 82 12.28 -3.48 12.74
N SER A 83 12.40 -3.47 14.07
CA SER A 83 11.66 -2.57 14.96
C SER A 83 11.89 -1.10 14.62
N ILE A 84 13.14 -0.75 14.25
CA ILE A 84 13.50 0.61 13.82
C ILE A 84 12.72 1.06 12.56
N PHE A 85 12.50 0.15 11.60
CA PHE A 85 11.76 0.44 10.38
C PHE A 85 10.27 0.59 10.65
N ILE A 86 9.71 -0.21 11.56
CA ILE A 86 8.31 -0.10 12.00
C ILE A 86 8.07 1.27 12.64
N VAL A 87 8.92 1.67 13.60
CA VAL A 87 8.81 2.99 14.25
C VAL A 87 8.96 4.12 13.23
N ALA A 88 9.95 4.03 12.34
CA ALA A 88 10.13 5.04 11.28
C ALA A 88 8.90 5.15 10.37
N LEU A 89 8.30 4.02 9.97
CA LEU A 89 7.10 4.01 9.13
C LEU A 89 5.87 4.58 9.84
N LEU A 90 5.72 4.38 11.15
CA LEU A 90 4.66 5.01 11.93
C LEU A 90 4.82 6.53 12.01
N VAL A 91 6.05 7.02 12.17
CA VAL A 91 6.35 8.47 12.10
C VAL A 91 6.03 9.02 10.71
N VAL A 92 6.46 8.33 9.65
CA VAL A 92 6.15 8.71 8.26
C VAL A 92 4.64 8.72 8.02
N PHE A 93 3.91 7.72 8.53
CA PHE A 93 2.46 7.70 8.44
C PHE A 93 1.83 8.92 9.12
N GLY A 94 2.28 9.28 10.33
CA GLY A 94 1.82 10.48 11.04
C GLY A 94 2.05 11.77 10.25
N LEU A 95 3.24 11.93 9.64
CA LEU A 95 3.55 13.08 8.80
C LEU A 95 2.67 13.13 7.54
N VAL A 96 2.51 11.99 6.86
CA VAL A 96 1.67 11.89 5.65
C VAL A 96 0.19 12.14 5.97
N ALA A 97 -0.32 11.55 7.06
CA ALA A 97 -1.70 11.73 7.50
C ALA A 97 -1.98 13.21 7.82
N THR A 98 -1.10 13.84 8.60
CA THR A 98 -1.18 15.26 8.96
C THR A 98 -1.17 16.15 7.72
N ALA A 99 -0.24 15.92 6.79
CA ALA A 99 -0.17 16.70 5.55
C ALA A 99 -1.46 16.59 4.72
N ARG A 100 -2.07 15.39 4.64
CA ARG A 100 -3.31 15.18 3.86
C ARG A 100 -4.53 15.82 4.52
N LEU A 101 -4.57 15.89 5.85
CA LEU A 101 -5.62 16.58 6.61
C LEU A 101 -5.49 18.10 6.48
N ILE A 102 -4.27 18.65 6.62
CA ILE A 102 -4.01 20.11 6.49
C ILE A 102 -4.39 20.60 5.09
N LEU A 103 -4.07 19.82 4.05
CA LEU A 103 -4.45 20.13 2.66
C LEU A 103 -5.96 19.96 2.39
N ASN A 104 -6.77 19.57 3.38
CA ASN A 104 -8.18 19.22 3.25
C ASN A 104 -8.45 18.24 2.10
N ALA A 105 -7.46 17.40 1.78
CA ALA A 105 -7.50 16.51 0.63
C ALA A 105 -8.29 15.23 0.94
N HIS A 106 -8.31 14.82 2.21
CA HIS A 106 -8.93 13.60 2.70
C HIS A 106 -9.47 13.79 4.12
N THR A 107 -10.43 12.95 4.52
CA THR A 107 -10.91 12.86 5.90
C THR A 107 -10.12 11.82 6.70
N HIS A 108 -10.20 11.88 8.04
CA HIS A 108 -9.58 10.90 8.94
C HIS A 108 -9.92 9.46 8.55
N ALA A 109 -11.20 9.18 8.30
CA ALA A 109 -11.66 7.84 7.89
C ALA A 109 -11.00 7.39 6.58
N GLN A 110 -10.87 8.25 5.57
CA GLN A 110 -10.23 7.91 4.29
C GLN A 110 -8.73 7.58 4.43
N ILE A 111 -8.06 8.20 5.39
CA ILE A 111 -6.64 7.97 5.67
C ILE A 111 -6.47 6.67 6.44
N TYR A 112 -7.18 6.48 7.55
CA TYR A 112 -7.05 5.26 8.36
C TYR A 112 -7.52 4.01 7.63
N THR A 113 -8.62 4.07 6.86
CA THR A 113 -9.03 2.93 6.04
C THR A 113 -8.01 2.62 4.96
N GLY A 114 -7.40 3.64 4.34
CA GLY A 114 -6.29 3.44 3.39
C GLY A 114 -5.12 2.72 4.04
N PHE A 115 -4.67 3.20 5.20
CA PHE A 115 -3.57 2.61 5.95
C PHE A 115 -3.82 1.14 6.32
N LEU A 116 -4.99 0.85 6.90
CA LEU A 116 -5.37 -0.51 7.28
C LEU A 116 -5.53 -1.44 6.08
N LEU A 117 -6.05 -0.93 4.95
CA LEU A 117 -6.14 -1.71 3.71
C LEU A 117 -4.76 -2.14 3.22
N GLY A 118 -3.77 -1.23 3.25
CA GLY A 118 -2.40 -1.54 2.89
C GLY A 118 -1.78 -2.62 3.78
N ILE A 119 -1.94 -2.49 5.11
CA ILE A 119 -1.44 -3.48 6.06
C ILE A 119 -2.08 -4.84 5.82
N ALA A 120 -3.42 -4.89 5.75
CA ALA A 120 -4.17 -6.12 5.64
C ALA A 120 -3.86 -6.89 4.34
N THR A 121 -3.75 -6.18 3.22
CA THR A 121 -3.45 -6.81 1.92
C THR A 121 -2.05 -7.40 1.86
N GLN A 122 -1.05 -6.68 2.38
CA GLN A 122 0.30 -7.20 2.46
C GLN A 122 0.39 -8.37 3.41
N PHE A 123 -0.18 -8.24 4.61
CA PHE A 123 -0.19 -9.32 5.58
C PHE A 123 -0.88 -10.58 5.04
N ALA A 124 -2.02 -10.43 4.34
CA ALA A 124 -2.74 -11.56 3.75
C ALA A 124 -1.91 -12.30 2.69
N VAL A 125 -1.22 -11.59 1.80
CA VAL A 125 -0.40 -12.21 0.74
C VAL A 125 0.86 -12.87 1.28
N PHE A 126 1.40 -12.36 2.38
CA PHE A 126 2.63 -12.87 2.95
C PHE A 126 2.43 -13.98 3.98
N TYR A 127 1.29 -13.98 4.65
CA TYR A 127 1.01 -14.96 5.69
C TYR A 127 0.54 -16.30 5.12
N PHE A 128 -0.25 -16.24 4.03
CA PHE A 128 -0.79 -17.38 3.27
C PHE A 128 0.00 -17.62 1.99
#